data_AF-A0A4Y4M485-F1
#
_entry.id   AF-A0A4Y4M485-F1
#
_cell.length_a   1.000
_cell.length_b   1.000
_cell.length_c   1.000
_cell.angle_alpha   90.00
_cell.angle_beta   90.00
_cell.angle_gamma   90.00
#
_symmetry.space_group_name_H-M   'P 1'
#
loop_
_entity.id
_entity.type
_entity.pdbx_description
1 polymer ?
#
loop_
_entity_poly.entity_id
_entity_poly.type
_entity_poly.pdbx_seq_one_letter_code
_entity_poly.pdbx_strand_id
1 'polypeptide(L)'
;MEYIKAIEKGLLNHIKSKRIITYDDQMQVFFNPEPSDPKMNELTKELKVSFNKDTPKSYFNSVDKKYSELPSSIYQSAIKDGKYIGSDIWEFFKNKVKDYCIKDDRRNILFILTDGYMYHENTRFDEKKENSYKTSYLTTKLIKANNLITSGFKETIEKNGYGFVKANEDLKNLEVIVLGINPEKGNPFEEAVIKEYWKNWFKEMKIKNYQIKSADLPSNLEPVILKAITGK
;
A
#
# COMPACT_ATOMS: atom_id res chain seq x y z
N MET A 1 2.05 -3.61 -12.45
CA MET A 1 3.19 -4.55 -12.58
C MET A 1 4.53 -3.87 -12.43
N GLU A 2 4.78 -2.79 -13.15
CA GLU A 2 6.09 -2.14 -13.11
C GLU A 2 6.49 -1.63 -11.71
N TYR A 3 5.54 -1.19 -10.89
CA TYR A 3 5.84 -0.82 -9.50
C TYR A 3 6.34 -1.99 -8.66
N ILE A 4 5.76 -3.18 -8.80
CA ILE A 4 6.20 -4.39 -8.07
C ILE A 4 7.63 -4.74 -8.48
N LYS A 5 7.92 -4.68 -9.79
CA LYS A 5 9.27 -4.92 -10.33
C LYS A 5 10.29 -3.88 -9.84
N ALA A 6 9.90 -2.60 -9.77
CA ALA A 6 10.76 -1.56 -9.23
C ALA A 6 11.07 -1.75 -7.72
N ILE A 7 10.08 -2.20 -6.94
CA ILE A 7 10.27 -2.53 -5.51
C ILE A 7 11.23 -3.71 -5.36
N GLU A 8 11.06 -4.78 -6.14
CA GLU A 8 11.96 -5.93 -6.14
C GLU A 8 13.40 -5.52 -6.53
N LYS A 9 13.55 -4.76 -7.61
CA LYS A 9 14.85 -4.23 -8.03
C LYS A 9 15.52 -3.40 -6.94
N GLY A 10 14.73 -2.58 -6.23
CA GLY A 10 15.18 -1.80 -5.09
C GLY A 10 15.70 -2.66 -3.94
N LEU A 11 14.99 -3.73 -3.60
CA LEU A 11 15.45 -4.70 -2.61
C LEU A 11 16.75 -5.37 -3.05
N LEU A 12 16.82 -5.90 -4.28
CA LEU A 12 18.02 -6.57 -4.77
C LEU A 12 19.24 -5.62 -4.79
N ASN A 13 19.04 -4.37 -5.19
CA ASN A 13 20.10 -3.36 -5.19
C ASN A 13 20.55 -3.03 -3.76
N HIS A 14 19.61 -2.89 -2.83
CA HIS A 14 19.92 -2.68 -1.41
C HIS A 14 20.79 -3.81 -0.87
N ILE A 15 20.38 -5.06 -1.09
CA ILE A 15 21.11 -6.24 -0.62
C ILE A 15 22.50 -6.32 -1.27
N LYS A 16 22.60 -6.15 -2.59
CA LYS A 16 23.89 -6.16 -3.32
C LYS A 16 24.87 -5.08 -2.84
N SER A 17 24.38 -4.00 -2.23
CA SER A 17 25.21 -2.95 -1.66
C SER A 17 25.77 -3.29 -0.27
N LYS A 18 25.21 -4.32 0.39
CA LYS A 18 25.60 -4.76 1.74
C LYS A 18 26.72 -5.79 1.68
N ARG A 19 27.41 -5.97 2.81
CA ARG A 19 28.34 -7.12 2.99
C ARG A 19 27.51 -8.39 3.21
N ILE A 20 27.90 -9.51 2.60
CA ILE A 20 27.17 -10.80 2.66
C ILE A 20 26.83 -11.22 4.10
N ILE A 21 27.77 -11.06 5.04
CA ILE A 21 27.56 -11.42 6.45
C ILE A 21 26.44 -10.62 7.15
N THR A 22 25.98 -9.52 6.56
CA THR A 22 24.93 -8.64 7.10
C THR A 22 23.57 -8.80 6.40
N TYR A 23 23.44 -9.77 5.48
CA TYR A 23 22.17 -10.05 4.82
C TYR A 23 21.17 -10.58 5.83
N ASP A 24 20.01 -9.91 5.90
CA ASP A 24 18.93 -10.23 6.83
C ASP A 24 17.65 -9.48 6.39
N ASP A 25 17.30 -9.67 5.13
CA ASP A 25 16.31 -8.86 4.42
C ASP A 25 15.21 -9.75 3.86
N GLN A 26 13.98 -9.25 3.83
CA GLN A 26 12.83 -9.99 3.31
C GLN A 26 11.90 -9.09 2.51
N MET A 27 11.16 -9.71 1.60
CA MET A 27 10.07 -9.05 0.87
C MET A 27 8.93 -10.05 0.69
N GLN A 28 7.70 -9.54 0.81
CA GLN A 28 6.49 -10.33 0.64
C GLN A 28 5.41 -9.50 -0.05
N VAL A 29 4.65 -10.13 -0.95
CA VAL A 29 3.45 -9.54 -1.54
C VAL A 29 2.22 -10.09 -0.82
N PHE A 30 1.29 -9.22 -0.45
CA PHE A 30 0.02 -9.57 0.16
C PHE A 30 -1.12 -9.23 -0.79
N PHE A 31 -2.11 -10.12 -0.84
CA PHE A 31 -3.38 -9.90 -1.52
C PHE A 31 -4.46 -9.93 -0.43
N ASN A 32 -5.26 -8.87 -0.35
CA ASN A 32 -6.34 -8.79 0.64
C ASN A 32 -7.60 -8.22 -0.04
N PRO A 33 -8.69 -8.99 -0.21
CA PRO A 33 -8.86 -10.37 0.25
C PRO A 33 -7.92 -11.35 -0.45
N GLU A 34 -7.70 -12.51 0.19
CA GLU A 34 -6.92 -13.58 -0.43
C GLU A 34 -7.63 -14.09 -1.69
N PRO A 35 -6.90 -14.42 -2.77
CA PRO A 35 -7.48 -15.01 -3.96
C PRO A 35 -8.29 -16.27 -3.61
N SER A 36 -9.48 -16.40 -4.20
CA SER A 36 -10.32 -17.58 -3.97
C SER A 36 -9.79 -18.84 -4.65
N ASP A 37 -8.93 -18.69 -5.66
CA ASP A 37 -8.27 -19.82 -6.33
C ASP A 37 -7.11 -20.34 -5.46
N PRO A 38 -7.13 -21.61 -5.01
CA PRO A 38 -6.05 -22.22 -4.25
C PRO A 38 -4.69 -22.18 -4.96
N LYS A 39 -4.68 -22.26 -6.29
CA LYS A 39 -3.43 -22.17 -7.08
C LYS A 39 -2.79 -20.80 -6.90
N MET A 40 -3.60 -19.76 -6.81
CA MET A 40 -3.13 -18.39 -6.62
C MET A 40 -2.49 -18.24 -5.24
N ASN A 41 -3.06 -18.86 -4.22
CA ASN A 41 -2.47 -18.87 -2.88
C ASN A 41 -1.07 -19.50 -2.87
N GLU A 42 -0.84 -20.58 -3.64
CA GLU A 42 0.51 -21.13 -3.82
C GLU A 42 1.47 -20.14 -4.51
N LEU A 43 1.02 -19.44 -5.56
CA LEU A 43 1.84 -18.42 -6.24
C LEU A 43 2.19 -17.26 -5.29
N THR A 44 1.29 -16.86 -4.38
CA THR A 44 1.59 -15.81 -3.39
C THR A 44 2.69 -16.21 -2.41
N LYS A 45 2.77 -17.50 -2.04
CA LYS A 45 3.83 -18.01 -1.15
C LYS A 45 5.20 -17.90 -1.81
N GLU A 46 5.27 -18.09 -3.13
CA GLU A 46 6.52 -17.94 -3.88
C GLU A 46 7.04 -16.49 -3.93
N LEU A 47 6.13 -15.52 -3.76
CA LEU A 47 6.43 -14.09 -3.64
C LEU A 47 6.80 -13.66 -2.21
N LYS A 48 7.06 -14.62 -1.31
CA LYS A 48 7.74 -14.40 -0.04
C LYS A 48 9.20 -14.83 -0.17
N VAL A 49 10.11 -13.87 -0.17
CA VAL A 49 11.55 -14.10 -0.36
C VAL A 49 12.35 -13.55 0.83
N SER A 50 13.44 -14.24 1.16
CA SER A 50 14.32 -13.86 2.27
C SER A 50 15.77 -14.08 1.90
N PHE A 51 16.64 -13.20 2.38
CA PHE A 51 18.07 -13.22 2.13
C PHE A 51 18.83 -13.24 3.47
N ASN A 52 19.80 -14.14 3.56
CA ASN A 52 20.71 -14.30 4.69
C ASN A 52 22.14 -14.51 4.18
N LYS A 53 23.10 -14.62 5.11
CA LYS A 53 24.53 -14.81 4.79
C LYS A 53 24.84 -16.05 3.92
N ASP A 54 23.96 -17.05 3.94
CA ASP A 54 24.13 -18.33 3.23
C ASP A 54 23.43 -18.31 1.85
N THR A 55 22.82 -17.18 1.49
CA THR A 55 22.06 -17.04 0.24
C THR A 55 22.99 -17.06 -0.97
N PRO A 56 22.85 -18.03 -1.90
CA PRO A 56 23.73 -18.14 -3.05
C PRO A 56 23.43 -17.07 -4.09
N LYS A 57 24.44 -16.69 -4.88
CA LYS A 57 24.29 -15.68 -5.95
C LYS A 57 23.20 -16.05 -6.98
N SER A 58 23.01 -17.35 -7.26
CA SER A 58 21.97 -17.84 -8.16
C SER A 58 20.54 -17.56 -7.66
N TYR A 59 20.35 -17.41 -6.34
CA TYR A 59 19.04 -17.13 -5.77
C TYR A 59 18.52 -15.75 -6.20
N PHE A 60 19.39 -14.75 -6.38
CA PHE A 60 19.00 -13.42 -6.87
C PHE A 60 18.31 -13.50 -8.24
N ASN A 61 18.85 -14.32 -9.16
CA ASN A 61 18.24 -14.52 -10.47
C ASN A 61 16.89 -15.24 -10.36
N SER A 62 16.74 -16.15 -9.39
CA SER A 62 15.46 -16.82 -9.15
C SER A 62 14.39 -15.86 -8.62
N VAL A 63 14.77 -14.88 -7.79
CA VAL A 63 13.89 -13.84 -7.28
C VAL A 63 13.47 -12.90 -8.42
N ASP A 64 14.41 -12.40 -9.21
CA ASP A 64 14.14 -11.54 -10.37
C ASP A 64 13.17 -12.21 -11.36
N LYS A 65 13.37 -13.51 -11.63
CA LYS A 65 12.47 -14.31 -12.46
C LYS A 65 11.06 -14.40 -11.85
N LYS A 66 10.95 -14.78 -10.57
CA LYS A 66 9.66 -14.89 -9.87
C LYS A 66 8.85 -13.60 -9.93
N TYR A 67 9.49 -12.46 -9.66
CA TYR A 67 8.79 -11.17 -9.66
C TYR A 67 8.51 -10.62 -11.07
N SER A 68 9.21 -11.10 -12.09
CA SER A 68 8.89 -10.79 -13.49
C SER A 68 7.70 -11.60 -14.02
N GLU A 69 7.50 -12.83 -13.53
CA GLU A 69 6.50 -13.77 -14.06
C GLU A 69 5.22 -13.81 -13.20
N LEU A 70 5.35 -14.09 -11.90
CA LEU A 70 4.21 -14.44 -11.03
C LEU A 70 3.21 -13.30 -10.83
N PRO A 71 3.60 -12.03 -10.58
CA PRO A 71 2.64 -10.95 -10.43
C PRO A 71 1.76 -10.80 -11.69
N SER A 72 2.35 -10.93 -12.88
CA SER A 72 1.63 -10.84 -14.16
C SER A 72 0.60 -11.97 -14.28
N SER A 73 0.99 -13.21 -13.99
CA SER A 73 0.09 -14.36 -14.00
C SER A 73 -1.06 -14.20 -13.01
N ILE A 74 -0.77 -13.69 -11.81
CA ILE A 74 -1.78 -13.44 -10.78
C ILE A 74 -2.82 -12.43 -11.26
N TYR A 75 -2.37 -11.32 -11.83
CA TYR A 75 -3.26 -10.29 -12.34
C TYR A 75 -4.09 -10.74 -13.54
N GLN A 76 -3.50 -11.48 -14.47
CA GLN A 76 -4.23 -12.06 -15.61
C GLN A 76 -5.32 -13.03 -15.15
N SER A 77 -5.06 -13.82 -14.10
CA SER A 77 -6.08 -14.69 -13.50
C SER A 77 -7.22 -13.88 -12.89
N ALA A 78 -6.90 -12.83 -12.13
CA ALA A 78 -7.91 -11.98 -11.51
C ALA A 78 -8.81 -11.29 -12.56
N ILE A 79 -8.23 -10.89 -13.70
CA ILE A 79 -8.99 -10.35 -14.84
C ILE A 79 -9.96 -11.40 -15.39
N LYS A 80 -9.49 -12.64 -15.57
CA LYS A 80 -10.30 -13.74 -16.10
C LYS A 80 -11.46 -14.11 -15.18
N ASP A 81 -11.26 -14.05 -13.88
CA ASP A 81 -12.30 -14.34 -12.88
C ASP A 81 -13.39 -13.27 -12.86
N GLY A 82 -13.10 -12.06 -13.36
CA GLY A 82 -14.07 -10.97 -13.55
C GLY A 82 -14.65 -10.37 -12.26
N LYS A 83 -14.18 -10.83 -11.09
CA LYS A 83 -14.63 -10.40 -9.77
C LYS A 83 -13.59 -9.50 -9.12
N TYR A 84 -13.70 -8.20 -9.37
CA TYR A 84 -12.85 -7.20 -8.75
C TYR A 84 -13.47 -6.74 -7.43
N ILE A 85 -13.31 -7.55 -6.38
CA ILE A 85 -13.81 -7.23 -5.03
C ILE A 85 -13.10 -6.01 -4.40
N GLY A 86 -11.99 -5.56 -4.99
CA GLY A 86 -11.18 -4.46 -4.47
C GLY A 86 -10.26 -4.93 -3.35
N SER A 87 -9.33 -4.06 -2.92
CA SER A 87 -8.44 -4.36 -1.80
C SER A 87 -9.02 -3.84 -0.49
N ASP A 88 -9.22 -4.73 0.49
CA ASP A 88 -9.66 -4.33 1.82
C ASP A 88 -8.49 -3.84 2.68
N ILE A 89 -8.06 -2.61 2.38
CA ILE A 89 -6.92 -1.99 3.06
C ILE A 89 -7.26 -1.68 4.52
N TRP A 90 -8.49 -1.24 4.79
CA TRP A 90 -8.91 -0.89 6.14
C TRP A 90 -8.83 -2.11 7.07
N GLU A 91 -9.40 -3.24 6.64
CA GLU A 91 -9.36 -4.48 7.41
C GLU A 91 -7.93 -5.02 7.54
N PHE A 92 -7.11 -4.90 6.49
CA PHE A 92 -5.70 -5.29 6.56
C PHE A 92 -4.96 -4.54 7.67
N PHE A 93 -5.15 -3.22 7.77
CA PHE A 93 -4.56 -2.41 8.84
C PHE A 93 -5.14 -2.72 10.22
N LYS A 94 -6.40 -3.15 10.27
CA LYS A 94 -7.07 -3.52 11.51
C LYS A 94 -6.56 -4.84 12.07
N ASN A 95 -6.44 -5.86 11.21
CA ASN A 95 -6.27 -7.24 11.63
C ASN A 95 -4.88 -7.84 11.33
N LYS A 96 -4.16 -7.37 10.30
CA LYS A 96 -2.99 -8.08 9.75
C LYS A 96 -1.69 -7.28 9.80
N VAL A 97 -1.74 -5.95 9.69
CA VAL A 97 -0.54 -5.11 9.47
C VAL A 97 0.55 -5.27 10.54
N LYS A 98 0.17 -5.46 11.81
CA LYS A 98 1.14 -5.66 12.89
C LYS A 98 1.87 -6.98 12.73
N ASP A 99 1.10 -8.07 12.65
CA ASP A 99 1.65 -9.42 12.59
C ASP A 99 2.44 -9.68 11.31
N TYR A 100 2.01 -9.07 10.19
CA TYR A 100 2.57 -9.38 8.88
C TYR A 100 3.65 -8.41 8.44
N CYS A 101 3.57 -7.14 8.86
CA CYS A 101 4.44 -6.09 8.34
C CYS A 101 5.42 -5.53 9.36
N ILE A 102 5.28 -5.80 10.67
CA ILE A 102 6.15 -5.21 11.70
C ILE A 102 6.99 -6.28 12.40
N LYS A 103 8.31 -6.11 12.33
CA LYS A 103 9.30 -6.79 13.16
C LYS A 103 10.06 -5.75 13.98
N ASP A 104 10.19 -5.97 15.29
CA ASP A 104 10.68 -4.96 16.24
C ASP A 104 12.14 -4.53 15.99
N ASP A 105 12.99 -5.44 15.49
CA ASP A 105 14.42 -5.18 15.23
C ASP A 105 14.73 -5.02 13.74
N ARG A 106 13.77 -4.52 12.96
CA ARG A 106 13.91 -4.30 11.52
C ARG A 106 13.29 -2.98 11.12
N ARG A 107 13.82 -2.41 10.03
CA ARG A 107 13.14 -1.34 9.30
C ARG A 107 12.00 -1.96 8.50
N ASN A 108 10.77 -1.56 8.79
CA ASN A 108 9.58 -2.12 8.14
C ASN A 108 9.04 -1.11 7.12
N ILE A 109 8.95 -1.52 5.86
CA ILE A 109 8.45 -0.68 4.76
C ILE A 109 7.28 -1.39 4.09
N LEU A 110 6.11 -0.76 4.10
CA LEU A 110 4.91 -1.23 3.43
C LEU A 110 4.61 -0.37 2.21
N PHE A 111 4.62 -1.00 1.03
CA PHE A 111 4.12 -0.39 -0.20
C PHE A 111 2.65 -0.74 -0.39
N ILE A 112 1.81 0.27 -0.66
CA ILE A 112 0.39 0.12 -0.98
C ILE A 112 0.18 0.56 -2.43
N LEU A 113 -0.32 -0.34 -3.26
CA LEU A 113 -0.64 -0.06 -4.65
C LEU A 113 -2.15 0.12 -4.79
N THR A 114 -2.60 1.33 -5.11
CA THR A 114 -4.03 1.69 -5.13
C THR A 114 -4.25 2.90 -6.02
N ASP A 115 -5.45 3.03 -6.57
CA ASP A 115 -5.93 4.26 -7.23
C ASP A 115 -6.20 5.40 -6.23
N GLY A 116 -6.14 5.10 -4.94
CA GLY A 116 -6.24 6.04 -3.83
C GLY A 116 -7.56 5.97 -3.06
N TYR A 117 -8.59 5.36 -3.64
CA TYR A 117 -9.84 5.14 -2.92
C TYR A 117 -9.69 3.96 -1.95
N MET A 118 -10.37 4.06 -0.81
CA MET A 118 -10.47 2.97 0.16
C MET A 118 -11.90 2.47 0.11
N TYR A 119 -12.14 1.25 -0.34
CA TYR A 119 -13.49 0.69 -0.38
C TYR A 119 -13.45 -0.83 -0.45
N HIS A 120 -14.24 -1.47 0.39
CA HIS A 120 -14.57 -2.88 0.30
C HIS A 120 -15.98 -3.10 0.86
N GLU A 121 -16.78 -3.94 0.21
CA GLU A 121 -18.21 -4.07 0.54
C GLU A 121 -18.44 -4.66 1.95
N ASN A 122 -17.61 -5.61 2.37
CA ASN A 122 -17.81 -6.36 3.63
C ASN A 122 -17.36 -5.59 4.87
N THR A 123 -16.61 -4.51 4.69
CA THR A 123 -16.07 -3.68 5.78
C THR A 123 -16.45 -2.23 5.61
N ARG A 124 -17.51 -1.95 4.87
CA ARG A 124 -18.07 -0.61 4.67
C ARG A 124 -18.94 -0.21 5.86
N PHE A 125 -18.49 0.76 6.65
CA PHE A 125 -19.26 1.33 7.75
C PHE A 125 -18.87 2.79 8.02
N ASP A 126 -19.66 3.45 8.87
CA ASP A 126 -19.39 4.81 9.33
C ASP A 126 -19.61 4.99 10.83
N GLU A 127 -18.87 5.93 11.41
CA GLU A 127 -18.99 6.38 12.79
C GLU A 127 -19.32 7.88 12.81
N LYS A 128 -20.51 8.21 13.31
CA LYS A 128 -20.99 9.59 13.46
C LYS A 128 -21.07 9.97 14.92
N LYS A 129 -20.42 11.08 15.26
CA LYS A 129 -20.47 11.73 16.58
C LYS A 129 -20.67 13.23 16.36
N GLU A 130 -20.95 13.96 17.43
CA GLU A 130 -21.01 15.41 17.36
C GLU A 130 -19.70 15.98 16.81
N ASN A 131 -19.78 16.75 15.73
CA ASN A 131 -18.63 17.32 15.00
C ASN A 131 -17.59 16.31 14.48
N SER A 132 -17.97 15.04 14.25
CA SER A 132 -17.09 14.04 13.65
C SER A 132 -17.84 13.01 12.82
N TYR A 133 -17.41 12.81 11.57
CA TYR A 133 -17.93 11.76 10.70
C TYR A 133 -16.79 11.00 10.03
N LYS A 134 -16.56 9.77 10.52
CA LYS A 134 -15.50 8.90 10.02
C LYS A 134 -16.09 7.72 9.26
N THR A 135 -15.39 7.26 8.24
CA THR A 135 -15.81 6.13 7.40
C THR A 135 -14.68 5.13 7.25
N SER A 136 -14.98 3.86 7.05
CA SER A 136 -13.95 2.88 6.62
C SER A 136 -13.62 2.98 5.13
N TYR A 137 -14.26 3.89 4.42
CA TYR A 137 -14.21 4.01 2.96
C TYR A 137 -14.17 5.46 2.49
N LEU A 138 -13.65 5.68 1.29
CA LEU A 138 -13.67 6.95 0.56
C LEU A 138 -13.96 6.65 -0.89
N THR A 139 -14.96 7.34 -1.45
CA THR A 139 -15.36 7.24 -2.86
C THR A 139 -15.62 8.64 -3.40
N THR A 140 -15.59 8.82 -4.73
CA THR A 140 -15.98 10.08 -5.37
C THR A 140 -17.36 10.55 -4.91
N LYS A 141 -18.31 9.62 -4.73
CA LYS A 141 -19.67 9.92 -4.26
C LYS A 141 -19.65 10.52 -2.84
N LEU A 142 -18.81 9.99 -1.95
CA LEU A 142 -18.67 10.52 -0.59
C LEU A 142 -18.00 11.90 -0.60
N ILE A 143 -16.95 12.08 -1.41
CA ILE A 143 -16.25 13.36 -1.57
C ILE A 143 -17.23 14.45 -2.03
N LYS A 144 -18.05 14.15 -3.03
CA LYS A 144 -19.11 15.04 -3.52
C LYS A 144 -20.18 15.31 -2.46
N ALA A 145 -20.69 14.26 -1.79
CA ALA A 145 -21.72 14.39 -0.76
C ALA A 145 -21.27 15.23 0.45
N ASN A 146 -19.97 15.20 0.76
CA ASN A 146 -19.36 15.97 1.85
C ASN A 146 -18.90 17.38 1.40
N ASN A 147 -19.24 17.82 0.18
CA ASN A 147 -18.84 19.12 -0.39
C ASN A 147 -17.32 19.35 -0.43
N LEU A 148 -16.52 18.29 -0.58
CA LEU A 148 -15.06 18.34 -0.66
C LEU A 148 -14.56 18.62 -2.10
N ILE A 149 -15.34 19.40 -2.86
CA ILE A 149 -15.11 19.69 -4.28
C ILE A 149 -14.69 21.15 -4.51
N THR A 150 -14.28 21.83 -3.45
CA THR A 150 -13.89 23.25 -3.48
C THR A 150 -12.51 23.43 -2.84
N SER A 151 -11.91 24.61 -3.00
CA SER A 151 -10.62 24.94 -2.38
C SER A 151 -10.64 24.89 -0.85
N GLY A 152 -11.81 25.09 -0.23
CA GLY A 152 -12.03 25.03 1.22
C GLY A 152 -12.24 23.63 1.80
N PHE A 153 -11.83 22.58 1.07
CA PHE A 153 -12.06 21.19 1.48
C PHE A 153 -11.34 20.83 2.78
N LYS A 154 -10.18 21.44 3.07
CA LYS A 154 -9.40 21.14 4.28
C LYS A 154 -10.10 21.64 5.52
N GLU A 155 -10.59 22.87 5.50
CA GLU A 155 -11.38 23.47 6.57
C GLU A 155 -12.67 22.67 6.78
N THR A 156 -13.27 22.19 5.69
CA THR A 156 -14.46 21.33 5.74
C THR A 156 -14.15 19.97 6.39
N ILE A 157 -13.02 19.35 6.05
CA ILE A 157 -12.55 18.11 6.69
C ILE A 157 -12.34 18.31 8.18
N GLU A 158 -11.63 19.36 8.58
CA GLU A 158 -11.30 19.65 9.97
C GLU A 158 -12.56 19.97 10.79
N LYS A 159 -13.41 20.89 10.30
CA LYS A 159 -14.63 21.34 10.98
C LYS A 159 -15.61 20.20 11.27
N ASN A 160 -15.76 19.28 10.32
CA ASN A 160 -16.71 18.18 10.42
C ASN A 160 -16.07 16.87 10.92
N GLY A 161 -14.77 16.90 11.25
CA GLY A 161 -14.01 15.73 11.67
C GLY A 161 -14.09 14.57 10.66
N TYR A 162 -13.99 14.90 9.36
CA TYR A 162 -14.00 13.91 8.30
C TYR A 162 -12.69 13.14 8.23
N GLY A 163 -12.77 11.83 8.00
CA GLY A 163 -11.59 11.01 7.84
C GLY A 163 -11.90 9.54 7.85
N PHE A 164 -10.86 8.73 7.83
CA PHE A 164 -11.00 7.29 7.98
C PHE A 164 -11.19 6.90 9.45
N VAL A 165 -12.00 5.87 9.70
CA VAL A 165 -12.03 5.21 11.02
C VAL A 165 -10.64 4.64 11.30
N LYS A 166 -10.10 4.94 12.47
CA LYS A 166 -8.77 4.46 12.89
C LYS A 166 -8.77 2.93 12.97
N ALA A 167 -7.87 2.28 12.23
CA ALA A 167 -7.78 0.82 12.19
C ALA A 167 -6.79 0.27 13.25
N ASN A 168 -5.80 1.06 13.66
CA ASN A 168 -4.78 0.63 14.62
C ASN A 168 -4.33 1.78 15.55
N GLU A 169 -3.70 1.45 16.67
CA GLU A 169 -3.36 2.41 17.75
C GLU A 169 -1.91 2.92 17.71
N ASP A 170 -0.98 2.10 17.22
CA ASP A 170 0.44 2.44 17.17
C ASP A 170 1.13 1.63 16.07
N LEU A 171 1.57 2.34 15.03
CA LEU A 171 2.35 1.82 13.90
C LEU A 171 3.62 2.67 13.69
N LYS A 172 4.20 3.22 14.76
CA LYS A 172 5.40 4.08 14.69
C LYS A 172 6.64 3.44 14.04
N ASN A 173 6.72 2.10 14.07
CA ASN A 173 7.82 1.30 13.52
C ASN A 173 7.57 0.89 12.04
N LEU A 174 6.52 1.43 11.41
CA LEU A 174 6.16 1.17 10.02
C LEU A 174 6.40 2.43 9.18
N GLU A 175 7.03 2.26 8.02
CA GLU A 175 7.07 3.25 6.95
C GLU A 175 6.07 2.85 5.87
N VAL A 176 5.30 3.81 5.34
CA VAL A 176 4.27 3.51 4.33
C VAL A 176 4.44 4.32 3.06
N ILE A 177 4.47 3.66 1.91
CA ILE A 177 4.52 4.32 0.60
C ILE A 177 3.30 3.91 -0.20
N VAL A 178 2.40 4.86 -0.41
CA VAL A 178 1.21 4.70 -1.27
C VAL A 178 1.57 5.14 -2.68
N LEU A 179 1.35 4.27 -3.66
CA LEU A 179 1.67 4.50 -5.07
C LEU A 179 0.44 4.29 -5.95
N GLY A 180 0.31 5.12 -6.98
CA GLY A 180 -0.67 4.94 -8.03
C GLY A 180 -1.95 5.75 -7.87
N ILE A 181 -1.98 6.76 -6.99
CA ILE A 181 -3.19 7.60 -6.80
C ILE A 181 -3.63 8.16 -8.15
N ASN A 182 -4.81 7.77 -8.61
CA ASN A 182 -5.35 8.07 -9.93
C ASN A 182 -6.84 8.39 -9.80
N PRO A 183 -7.18 9.61 -9.31
CA PRO A 183 -8.54 9.99 -9.02
C PRO A 183 -9.42 10.07 -10.28
N GLU A 184 -10.73 9.99 -10.07
CA GLU A 184 -11.70 10.24 -11.13
C GLU A 184 -11.55 11.67 -11.68
N LYS A 185 -11.68 11.83 -13.00
CA LYS A 185 -11.62 13.14 -13.65
C LYS A 185 -12.86 13.98 -13.33
N GLY A 186 -12.70 15.30 -13.33
CA GLY A 186 -13.81 16.26 -13.25
C GLY A 186 -13.87 17.07 -11.95
N ASN A 187 -13.24 16.60 -10.87
CA ASN A 187 -13.03 17.39 -9.66
C ASN A 187 -11.53 17.73 -9.51
N PRO A 188 -11.10 19.00 -9.64
CA PRO A 188 -9.69 19.37 -9.52
C PRO A 188 -9.12 19.18 -8.11
N PHE A 189 -9.95 18.98 -7.10
CA PHE A 189 -9.54 18.79 -5.70
C PHE A 189 -9.50 17.32 -5.28
N GLU A 190 -9.97 16.39 -6.13
CA GLU A 190 -10.16 14.97 -5.79
C GLU A 190 -8.88 14.32 -5.25
N GLU A 191 -7.75 14.50 -5.97
CA GLU A 191 -6.47 13.96 -5.56
C GLU A 191 -6.00 14.51 -4.20
N ALA A 192 -6.21 15.81 -3.99
CA ALA A 192 -5.79 16.49 -2.78
C ALA A 192 -6.61 16.02 -1.58
N VAL A 193 -7.92 15.78 -1.77
CA VAL A 193 -8.80 15.20 -0.75
C VAL A 193 -8.35 13.78 -0.38
N ILE A 194 -8.11 12.92 -1.38
CA ILE A 194 -7.62 11.55 -1.16
C ILE A 194 -6.33 11.58 -0.34
N LYS A 195 -5.35 12.39 -0.77
CA LYS A 195 -4.06 12.53 -0.07
C LYS A 195 -4.22 13.01 1.37
N GLU A 196 -5.12 13.97 1.62
CA GLU A 196 -5.38 14.48 2.97
C GLU A 196 -6.02 13.40 3.87
N TYR A 197 -6.95 12.61 3.35
CA TYR A 197 -7.55 11.47 4.07
C TYR A 197 -6.49 10.43 4.48
N TRP A 198 -5.63 10.01 3.56
CA TRP A 198 -4.54 9.08 3.84
C TRP A 198 -3.56 9.64 4.87
N LYS A 199 -3.17 10.90 4.71
CA LYS A 199 -2.26 11.61 5.63
C LYS A 199 -2.81 11.64 7.06
N ASN A 200 -4.07 12.02 7.21
CA ASN A 200 -4.73 12.11 8.50
C ASN A 200 -4.85 10.72 9.16
N TRP A 201 -5.21 9.70 8.40
CA TRP A 201 -5.31 8.33 8.91
C TRP A 201 -3.95 7.76 9.36
N PHE A 202 -2.89 7.98 8.58
CA PHE A 202 -1.53 7.62 8.99
C PHE A 202 -1.08 8.35 10.25
N LYS A 203 -1.39 9.64 10.36
CA LYS A 203 -1.11 10.43 11.57
C LYS A 203 -1.84 9.88 12.79
N GLU A 204 -3.13 9.56 12.66
CA GLU A 204 -3.93 8.97 13.75
C GLU A 204 -3.39 7.62 14.23
N MET A 205 -2.82 6.82 13.32
CA MET A 205 -2.18 5.54 13.64
C MET A 205 -0.69 5.66 14.03
N LYS A 206 -0.19 6.90 14.20
CA LYS A 206 1.21 7.22 14.59
C LYS A 206 2.28 6.79 13.60
N ILE A 207 1.95 6.63 12.32
CA ILE A 207 2.92 6.38 11.25
C ILE A 207 3.69 7.68 10.97
N LYS A 208 4.99 7.67 11.24
CA LYS A 208 5.83 8.88 11.15
C LYS A 208 6.37 9.14 9.75
N ASN A 209 6.72 8.07 9.04
CA ASN A 209 7.35 8.13 7.74
C ASN A 209 6.39 7.59 6.69
N TYR A 210 5.85 8.46 5.85
CA TYR A 210 5.03 8.03 4.73
C TYR A 210 5.22 8.90 3.49
N GLN A 211 4.93 8.32 2.33
CA GLN A 211 4.87 9.01 1.05
C GLN A 211 3.58 8.60 0.34
N ILE A 212 2.93 9.58 -0.32
CA ILE A 212 1.73 9.34 -1.11
C ILE A 212 1.98 9.91 -2.50
N LYS A 213 2.06 9.06 -3.51
CA LYS A 213 2.44 9.41 -4.87
C LYS A 213 1.32 9.08 -5.86
N SER A 214 1.03 10.07 -6.72
CA SER A 214 0.12 9.90 -7.83
C SER A 214 0.63 8.86 -8.82
N ALA A 215 -0.28 8.32 -9.62
CA ALA A 215 0.09 7.56 -10.81
C ALA A 215 0.94 8.46 -11.71
N ASP A 216 2.09 7.92 -12.10
CA ASP A 216 3.04 8.56 -13.00
C ASP A 216 3.76 7.45 -13.77
N LEU A 217 4.51 7.84 -14.80
CA LEU A 217 5.34 6.93 -15.58
C LEU A 217 6.24 6.14 -14.63
N PRO A 218 6.36 4.82 -14.83
CA PRO A 218 7.20 3.99 -13.98
C PRO A 218 8.65 4.46 -13.87
N SER A 219 9.20 5.05 -14.94
CA SER A 219 10.53 5.68 -14.93
C SER A 219 10.69 6.83 -13.93
N ASN A 220 9.61 7.55 -13.62
CA ASN A 220 9.61 8.66 -12.68
C ASN A 220 9.45 8.18 -11.23
N LEU A 221 8.71 7.09 -11.03
CA LEU A 221 8.46 6.51 -9.70
C LEU A 221 9.56 5.54 -9.27
N GLU A 222 10.28 4.91 -10.20
CA GLU A 222 11.39 4.01 -9.87
C GLU A 222 12.44 4.70 -8.96
N PRO A 223 12.97 5.91 -9.26
CA PRO A 223 13.88 6.60 -8.36
C PRO A 223 13.31 6.84 -6.96
N VAL A 224 12.01 7.13 -6.86
CA VAL A 224 11.31 7.34 -5.57
C VAL A 224 11.26 6.04 -4.77
N ILE A 225 10.91 4.92 -5.43
CA ILE A 225 10.85 3.59 -4.82
C ILE A 225 12.24 3.15 -4.36
N LEU A 226 13.25 3.30 -5.23
CA LEU A 226 14.63 2.96 -4.92
C LEU A 226 15.12 3.74 -3.70
N LYS A 227 14.92 5.06 -3.68
CA LYS A 227 15.30 5.92 -2.55
C LYS A 227 14.57 5.54 -1.27
N ALA A 228 13.29 5.18 -1.34
CA ALA A 228 12.53 4.73 -0.18
C ALA A 228 13.15 3.45 0.43
N ILE A 229 13.61 2.52 -0.40
CA ILE A 229 14.20 1.26 0.07
C ILE A 229 15.65 1.48 0.56
N THR A 230 16.48 2.17 -0.21
CA THR A 230 17.92 2.32 0.09
C THR A 230 18.22 3.38 1.14
N GLY A 231 17.31 4.35 1.34
CA GLY A 231 17.55 5.54 2.15
C GLY A 231 18.55 6.52 1.53
N LYS A 232 18.96 6.31 0.26
CA LYS A 232 19.94 7.10 -0.49
C LYS A 232 19.31 7.63 -1.77
#